data_AF-A0A935EPM1-F1
#
_entry.id   AF-A0A935EPM1-F1
#
_cell.length_a   1.000
_cell.length_b   1.000
_cell.length_c   1.000
_cell.angle_alpha   90.00
_cell.angle_beta   90.00
_cell.angle_gamma   90.00
#
_symmetry.space_group_name_H-M   'P 1'
#
loop_
_entity.id
_entity.type
_entity.pdbx_description
1 polymer ?
#
loop_
_entity_poly.entity_id
_entity_poly.type
_entity_poly.pdbx_seq_one_letter_code
_entity_poly.pdbx_strand_id
1 'polypeptide(L)'
;MSPTFPPPDDEGLLAAGRRALRELTDAPEWMILRAEALGVPRVQRAPSLFKRVQALLSVDSWAGAMPALRGAAGTRQMLFSAAEHDLDLRVLPLEAGWALEGQVLGPDEAVQVQVTRPDGQALPPQPLDELGGFRIEGLAAGRYRLELQFADTVVELPPLDIGTAATDA
;
A
#
# COMPACT_ATOMS: atom_id res chain seq x y z
N MET A 1 -3.62 -2.24 -27.53
CA MET A 1 -4.07 -0.97 -28.15
C MET A 1 -4.26 0.01 -27.02
N SER A 2 -3.31 0.91 -26.80
CA SER A 2 -3.47 1.96 -25.78
C SER A 2 -4.50 2.97 -26.29
N PRO A 3 -5.45 3.42 -25.47
CA PRO A 3 -6.35 4.50 -25.87
C PRO A 3 -5.52 5.74 -26.20
N THR A 4 -5.58 6.17 -27.46
CA THR A 4 -5.06 7.49 -27.87
C THR A 4 -6.06 8.52 -27.39
N PHE A 5 -5.74 9.20 -26.29
CA PHE A 5 -6.50 10.37 -25.87
C PHE A 5 -6.13 11.52 -26.82
N PRO A 6 -7.12 12.19 -27.45
CA PRO A 6 -6.82 13.43 -28.15
C PRO A 6 -6.19 14.41 -27.16
N PRO A 7 -5.21 15.24 -27.59
CA PRO A 7 -4.67 16.27 -26.71
C PRO A 7 -5.85 17.11 -26.22
N PRO A 8 -5.99 17.32 -24.90
CA PRO A 8 -7.11 18.06 -24.37
C PRO A 8 -7.06 19.47 -24.93
N ASP A 9 -8.15 19.91 -25.58
CA ASP A 9 -8.35 21.32 -25.84
C ASP A 9 -8.78 22.02 -24.54
N ASP A 10 -8.51 23.33 -24.45
CA ASP A 10 -8.78 24.10 -23.25
C ASP A 10 -10.27 24.02 -22.84
N GLU A 11 -11.17 23.92 -23.83
CA GLU A 11 -12.61 23.80 -23.61
C GLU A 11 -13.00 22.44 -23.01
N GLY A 12 -12.43 21.33 -23.52
CA GLY A 12 -12.62 19.99 -22.98
C GLY A 12 -12.08 19.86 -21.56
N LEU A 13 -10.92 20.46 -21.27
CA LEU A 13 -10.34 20.48 -19.92
C LEU A 13 -11.23 21.26 -18.95
N LEU A 14 -11.74 22.43 -19.35
CA LEU A 14 -12.66 23.23 -18.54
C LEU A 14 -13.99 22.51 -18.32
N ALA A 15 -14.53 21.83 -19.33
CA ALA A 15 -15.75 21.04 -19.22
C ALA A 15 -15.57 19.86 -18.24
N ALA A 16 -14.43 19.15 -18.33
CA ALA A 16 -14.07 18.10 -17.39
C ALA A 16 -13.93 18.63 -15.95
N GLY A 17 -13.26 19.77 -15.76
CA GLY A 17 -13.13 20.42 -14.44
C GLY A 17 -14.47 20.81 -13.83
N ARG A 18 -15.38 21.41 -14.63
CA ARG A 18 -16.74 21.76 -14.19
C ARG A 18 -17.61 20.54 -13.86
N ARG A 19 -17.33 19.39 -14.48
CA ARG A 19 -18.00 18.13 -14.18
C ARG A 19 -17.46 17.54 -12.88
N ALA A 20 -16.13 17.50 -12.74
CA ALA A 20 -15.46 17.03 -11.53
C ALA A 20 -15.94 17.78 -10.27
N LEU A 21 -16.00 19.11 -10.32
CA LEU A 21 -16.49 19.95 -9.21
C LEU A 21 -17.94 19.68 -8.78
N ARG A 22 -18.76 19.07 -9.64
CA ARG A 22 -20.16 18.75 -9.34
C ARG A 22 -20.36 17.30 -8.92
N GLU A 23 -19.53 16.40 -9.40
CA GLU A 23 -19.73 14.95 -9.27
C GLU A 23 -18.75 14.28 -8.31
N LEU A 24 -17.57 14.87 -8.06
CA LEU A 24 -16.57 14.31 -7.18
C LEU A 24 -16.65 14.97 -5.82
N THR A 25 -16.61 14.15 -4.77
CA THR A 25 -16.27 14.61 -3.42
C THR A 25 -14.84 15.12 -3.38
N ASP A 26 -14.59 16.08 -2.48
CA ASP A 26 -13.24 16.59 -2.25
C ASP A 26 -12.28 15.42 -1.99
N ALA A 27 -11.13 15.47 -2.68
CA ALA A 27 -10.08 14.51 -2.44
C ALA A 27 -9.55 14.68 -1.00
N PRO A 28 -9.19 13.59 -0.30
CA PRO A 28 -8.52 13.70 0.98
C PRO A 28 -7.29 14.60 0.87
N GLU A 29 -7.07 15.45 1.88
CA GLU A 29 -6.00 16.47 1.86
C GLU A 29 -4.61 15.88 1.57
N TRP A 30 -4.30 14.72 2.16
CA TRP A 30 -3.01 14.04 1.92
C TRP A 30 -2.79 13.68 0.44
N MET A 31 -3.85 13.39 -0.32
CA MET A 31 -3.76 13.04 -1.73
C MET A 31 -3.44 14.26 -2.59
N ILE A 32 -3.99 15.43 -2.21
CA ILE A 32 -3.67 16.72 -2.85
C ILE A 32 -2.20 17.05 -2.59
N LEU A 33 -1.77 17.02 -1.32
CA LEU A 33 -0.38 17.29 -0.93
C LEU A 33 0.61 16.37 -1.65
N ARG A 34 0.26 15.09 -1.80
CA ARG A 34 1.10 14.12 -2.52
C ARG A 34 1.16 14.38 -4.02
N ALA A 35 0.02 14.69 -4.65
CA ALA A 35 -0.01 15.03 -6.07
C ALA A 35 0.80 16.30 -6.39
N GLU A 36 0.78 17.29 -5.49
CA GLU A 36 1.63 18.48 -5.60
C GLU A 36 3.12 18.13 -5.48
N ALA A 37 3.47 17.20 -4.59
CA ALA A 37 4.86 16.78 -4.39
C ALA A 37 5.48 16.07 -5.61
N LEU A 38 4.69 15.39 -6.45
CA LEU A 38 5.16 14.73 -7.68
C LEU A 38 5.85 15.71 -8.67
N GLY A 39 5.49 17.00 -8.61
CA GLY A 39 6.07 18.03 -9.47
C GLY A 39 7.36 18.67 -8.94
N VAL A 40 7.79 18.35 -7.72
CA VAL A 40 8.88 19.05 -7.02
C VAL A 40 10.17 18.22 -7.04
N PRO A 41 11.34 18.79 -7.41
CA PRO A 41 12.62 18.10 -7.32
C PRO A 41 12.93 17.70 -5.87
N ARG A 42 13.17 16.41 -5.65
CA ARG A 42 13.37 15.85 -4.31
C ARG A 42 14.71 16.32 -3.72
N VAL A 43 14.65 17.08 -2.62
CA VAL A 43 15.84 17.44 -1.83
C VAL A 43 16.14 16.30 -0.86
N GLN A 44 17.35 15.75 -0.93
CA GLN A 44 17.82 14.73 0.00
C GLN A 44 17.93 15.34 1.41
N ARG A 45 17.12 14.87 2.36
CA ARG A 45 17.26 15.22 3.79
C ARG A 45 18.49 14.50 4.38
N ALA A 46 19.20 15.21 5.26
CA ALA A 46 20.31 14.63 6.03
C ALA A 46 19.79 13.58 7.03
N PRO A 47 20.58 12.55 7.37
CA PRO A 47 20.15 11.48 8.27
C PRO A 47 19.88 12.01 9.69
N SER A 48 18.72 11.68 10.25
CA SER A 48 18.31 11.95 11.63
C SER A 48 18.17 10.64 12.42
N LEU A 49 17.86 10.74 13.72
CA LEU A 49 17.54 9.56 14.55
C LEU A 49 16.25 8.91 14.03
N PHE A 50 16.30 7.62 13.68
CA PHE A 50 15.13 6.89 13.21
C PHE A 50 14.09 6.70 14.32
N LYS A 51 12.86 7.19 14.09
CA LYS A 51 11.69 6.88 14.91
C LYS A 51 11.14 5.51 14.51
N ARG A 52 10.90 4.60 15.45
CA ARG A 52 10.15 3.35 15.19
C ARG A 52 8.70 3.50 15.64
N VAL A 53 7.76 3.14 14.78
CA VAL A 53 6.32 3.21 15.02
C VAL A 53 5.71 1.84 14.71
N GLN A 54 4.77 1.38 15.54
CA GLN A 54 4.05 0.14 15.28
C GLN A 54 2.73 0.45 14.57
N ALA A 55 2.44 -0.25 13.48
CA ALA A 55 1.15 -0.17 12.81
C ALA A 55 0.09 -0.97 13.57
N LEU A 56 -1.14 -0.45 13.60
CA LEU A 56 -2.28 -1.10 14.21
C LEU A 56 -3.18 -1.68 13.11
N LEU A 57 -3.53 -2.96 13.21
CA LEU A 57 -4.48 -3.62 12.31
C LEU A 57 -5.90 -3.16 12.67
N SER A 58 -6.59 -2.51 11.74
CA SER A 58 -7.96 -2.01 11.92
C SER A 58 -9.00 -2.92 11.26
N VAL A 59 -8.68 -3.53 10.11
CA VAL A 59 -9.57 -4.44 9.38
C VAL A 59 -8.77 -5.65 8.91
N ASP A 60 -9.37 -6.84 9.02
CA ASP A 60 -8.89 -8.07 8.38
C ASP A 60 -10.09 -8.83 7.83
N SER A 61 -10.13 -9.02 6.51
CA SER A 61 -11.25 -9.68 5.83
C SER A 61 -11.39 -11.16 6.17
N TRP A 62 -10.37 -11.78 6.80
CA TRP A 62 -10.43 -13.16 7.27
C TRP A 62 -10.82 -13.30 8.75
N ALA A 63 -10.83 -12.21 9.53
CA ALA A 63 -11.14 -12.25 10.96
C ALA A 63 -12.64 -12.34 11.29
N GLY A 64 -13.50 -12.63 10.29
CA GLY A 64 -14.97 -12.74 10.44
C GLY A 64 -15.52 -14.07 9.95
N ALA A 65 -16.59 -14.56 10.60
CA ALA A 65 -17.34 -15.74 10.16
C ALA A 65 -18.19 -15.41 8.92
N MET A 66 -17.56 -15.33 7.74
CA MET A 66 -18.27 -15.18 6.48
C MET A 66 -18.48 -16.56 5.84
N PRO A 67 -19.72 -16.92 5.45
CA PRO A 67 -19.97 -18.13 4.68
C PRO A 67 -19.23 -18.00 3.36
N ALA A 68 -18.51 -19.05 2.96
CA ALA A 68 -17.70 -19.11 1.75
C ALA A 68 -18.46 -18.63 0.51
N LEU A 69 -18.34 -17.34 0.19
CA LEU A 69 -18.74 -16.78 -1.10
C LEU A 69 -17.75 -17.30 -2.14
N ARG A 70 -18.17 -18.37 -2.83
CA ARG A 70 -17.50 -18.93 -4.00
C ARG A 70 -17.52 -17.89 -5.14
N GLY A 71 -16.50 -17.03 -5.18
CA GLY A 71 -16.31 -16.08 -6.27
C GLY A 71 -14.91 -15.45 -6.34
N ALA A 72 -14.23 -15.30 -5.20
CA ALA A 72 -12.82 -14.87 -5.08
C ALA A 72 -12.17 -15.50 -3.83
N ALA A 73 -12.44 -16.79 -3.61
CA ALA A 73 -12.00 -17.51 -2.42
C ALA A 73 -10.47 -17.57 -2.36
N GLY A 74 -9.85 -16.72 -1.53
CA GLY A 74 -8.42 -16.77 -1.24
C GLY A 74 -7.73 -15.43 -1.06
N THR A 75 -8.34 -14.30 -1.44
CA THR A 75 -7.73 -12.98 -1.18
C THR A 75 -8.00 -12.55 0.27
N ARG A 76 -6.96 -12.16 1.01
CA ARG A 76 -7.05 -11.52 2.33
C ARG A 76 -6.76 -10.05 2.19
N GLN A 77 -7.67 -9.19 2.60
CA GLN A 77 -7.44 -7.75 2.70
C GLN A 77 -7.26 -7.36 4.15
N MET A 78 -6.25 -6.55 4.42
CA MET A 78 -5.93 -6.01 5.74
C MET A 78 -5.72 -4.50 5.62
N LEU A 79 -6.30 -3.74 6.56
CA LEU A 79 -6.06 -2.31 6.70
C LEU A 79 -5.27 -2.05 7.98
N PHE A 80 -4.20 -1.28 7.86
CA PHE A 80 -3.39 -0.85 8.99
C PHE A 80 -3.35 0.67 9.08
N SER A 81 -3.18 1.20 10.29
CA SER A 81 -2.93 2.62 10.53
C SER A 81 -1.67 2.81 11.36
N ALA A 82 -0.83 3.77 11.02
CA ALA A 82 0.42 4.08 11.69
C ALA A 82 0.71 5.59 11.65
N ALA A 83 0.48 6.26 12.78
CA ALA A 83 0.56 7.72 12.87
C ALA A 83 -0.33 8.41 11.82
N GLU A 84 0.27 9.08 10.82
CA GLU A 84 -0.44 9.81 9.74
C GLU A 84 -0.57 9.00 8.45
N HIS A 85 -0.31 7.69 8.52
CA HIS A 85 -0.32 6.79 7.37
C HIS A 85 -1.34 5.69 7.56
N ASP A 86 -2.00 5.33 6.46
CA ASP A 86 -2.83 4.13 6.37
C ASP A 86 -2.24 3.20 5.31
N LEU A 87 -2.38 1.90 5.53
CA LEU A 87 -1.90 0.85 4.65
C LEU A 87 -3.05 -0.06 4.25
N ASP A 88 -3.33 -0.15 2.95
CA ASP A 88 -4.15 -1.23 2.39
C ASP A 88 -3.22 -2.34 1.92
N LEU A 89 -3.41 -3.55 2.43
CA LEU A 89 -2.57 -4.70 2.14
C LEU A 89 -3.43 -5.88 1.70
N ARG A 90 -3.00 -6.56 0.64
CA ARG A 90 -3.71 -7.69 0.05
C ARG A 90 -2.78 -8.86 -0.15
N VAL A 91 -3.20 -10.02 0.34
CA VAL A 91 -2.56 -11.30 0.06
C VAL A 91 -3.39 -12.02 -0.98
N LEU A 92 -2.80 -12.35 -2.12
CA LEU A 92 -3.47 -13.00 -3.24
C LEU A 92 -2.86 -14.38 -3.51
N PRO A 93 -3.67 -15.43 -3.72
CA PRO A 93 -3.16 -16.71 -4.21
C PRO A 93 -2.73 -16.56 -5.67
N LEU A 94 -1.58 -17.15 -6.02
CA LEU A 94 -1.12 -17.32 -7.41
C LEU A 94 -1.11 -18.81 -7.78
N GLU A 95 -0.91 -19.14 -9.06
CA GLU A 95 -0.75 -20.54 -9.51
C GLU A 95 0.41 -21.25 -8.78
N ALA A 96 1.49 -20.52 -8.50
CA ALA A 96 2.64 -20.99 -7.73
C ALA A 96 2.97 -19.99 -6.61
N GLY A 97 2.40 -20.23 -5.43
CA GLY A 97 2.65 -19.44 -4.23
C GLY A 97 1.66 -18.28 -4.07
N TRP A 98 2.14 -17.18 -3.51
CA TRP A 98 1.33 -16.04 -3.11
C TRP A 98 1.95 -14.73 -3.58
N ALA A 99 1.09 -13.72 -3.77
CA ALA A 99 1.48 -12.34 -3.92
C ALA A 99 1.06 -11.52 -2.70
N LEU A 100 1.89 -10.54 -2.37
CA LEU A 100 1.59 -9.48 -1.43
C LEU A 100 1.57 -8.16 -2.20
N GLU A 101 0.40 -7.54 -2.28
CA GLU A 101 0.21 -6.19 -2.79
C GLU A 101 -0.04 -5.25 -1.63
N GLY A 102 0.47 -4.03 -1.70
CA GLY A 102 0.12 -3.02 -0.72
C GLY A 102 0.15 -1.61 -1.28
N GLN A 103 -0.58 -0.72 -0.63
CA GLN A 103 -0.63 0.69 -0.90
C GLN A 103 -0.42 1.45 0.41
N VAL A 104 0.57 2.34 0.43
CA VAL A 104 0.80 3.27 1.54
C VAL A 104 0.12 4.61 1.21
N LEU A 105 -0.81 5.01 2.06
CA LEU A 105 -1.58 6.25 1.99
C LEU A 105 -1.07 7.19 3.10
N GLY A 106 -0.93 8.46 2.78
CA GLY A 106 -0.45 9.46 3.72
C GLY A 106 0.34 10.58 3.05
N PRO A 107 0.72 11.60 3.83
CA PRO A 107 1.38 12.80 3.31
C PRO A 107 2.86 12.55 2.99
N ASP A 108 3.53 11.69 3.76
CA ASP A 108 4.94 11.36 3.52
C ASP A 108 5.07 10.16 2.58
N GLU A 109 6.12 10.19 1.78
CA GLU A 109 6.46 9.08 0.91
C GLU A 109 7.30 8.04 1.68
N ALA A 110 6.72 6.86 1.88
CA ALA A 110 7.50 5.67 2.14
C ALA A 110 8.42 5.39 0.94
N VAL A 111 9.69 5.11 1.24
CA VAL A 111 10.75 4.92 0.25
C VAL A 111 10.77 3.47 -0.22
N GLN A 112 10.62 2.54 0.73
CA GLN A 112 10.67 1.11 0.44
C GLN A 112 9.93 0.27 1.48
N VAL A 113 9.48 -0.90 1.04
CA VAL A 113 9.06 -2.03 1.88
C VAL A 113 10.26 -2.94 2.11
N GLN A 114 10.47 -3.32 3.36
CA GLN A 114 11.37 -4.41 3.74
C GLN A 114 10.54 -5.58 4.23
N VAL A 115 10.70 -6.74 3.59
CA VAL A 115 10.05 -7.99 4.00
C VAL A 115 11.09 -8.94 4.57
N THR A 116 10.79 -9.54 5.72
CA THR A 116 11.56 -10.65 6.28
C THR A 116 10.75 -11.93 6.18
N ARG A 117 11.36 -12.96 5.62
CA ARG A 117 10.80 -14.30 5.44
C ARG A 117 10.66 -15.05 6.78
N PRO A 118 9.89 -16.15 6.80
CA PRO A 118 9.75 -17.00 8.00
C PRO A 118 11.09 -17.56 8.53
N ASP A 119 12.06 -17.79 7.65
CA ASP A 119 13.42 -18.25 8.02
C ASP A 119 14.32 -17.13 8.57
N GLY A 120 13.80 -15.90 8.68
CA GLY A 120 14.52 -14.72 9.15
C GLY A 120 15.34 -14.01 8.09
N GLN A 121 15.38 -14.50 6.84
CA GLN A 121 16.09 -13.82 5.76
C GLN A 121 15.27 -12.65 5.21
N ALA A 122 15.93 -11.50 5.05
CA ALA A 122 15.35 -10.34 4.39
C ALA A 122 15.28 -10.57 2.87
N LEU A 123 14.12 -10.28 2.27
CA LEU A 123 14.03 -10.07 0.83
C LEU A 123 14.77 -8.78 0.44
N PRO A 124 15.19 -8.61 -0.82
CA PRO A 124 15.63 -7.30 -1.29
C PRO A 124 14.55 -6.24 -1.03
N PRO A 125 14.91 -5.04 -0.55
CA PRO A 125 13.96 -3.95 -0.37
C PRO A 125 13.19 -3.68 -1.67
N GLN A 126 11.88 -3.45 -1.54
CA GLN A 126 11.01 -3.18 -2.67
C GLN A 126 10.64 -1.69 -2.67
N PRO A 127 11.03 -0.91 -3.69
CA PRO A 127 10.63 0.48 -3.77
C PRO A 127 9.12 0.57 -3.97
N LEU A 128 8.54 1.66 -3.48
CA LEU A 128 7.15 1.99 -3.76
C LEU A 128 7.08 2.80 -5.08
N ASP A 129 5.98 2.65 -5.80
CA ASP A 129 5.68 3.53 -6.94
C ASP A 129 5.27 4.94 -6.49
N GLU A 130 5.04 5.83 -7.46
CA GLU A 130 4.67 7.23 -7.25
C GLU A 130 3.39 7.40 -6.43
N LEU A 131 2.50 6.41 -6.42
CA LEU A 131 1.26 6.41 -5.65
C LEU A 131 1.44 5.79 -4.26
N GLY A 132 2.59 5.18 -3.98
CA GLY A 132 2.85 4.42 -2.75
C GLY A 132 2.49 2.93 -2.86
N GLY A 133 2.31 2.41 -4.07
CA GLY A 133 2.01 1.01 -4.34
C GLY A 133 3.25 0.13 -4.38
N PHE A 134 3.12 -1.13 -3.99
CA PHE A 134 4.15 -2.16 -4.17
C PHE A 134 3.52 -3.55 -4.39
N ARG A 135 4.26 -4.44 -5.04
CA ARG A 135 3.85 -5.84 -5.25
C ARG A 135 5.04 -6.78 -5.16
N ILE A 136 4.84 -7.89 -4.44
CA ILE A 136 5.84 -8.94 -4.24
C ILE A 136 5.18 -10.28 -4.58
N GLU A 137 5.78 -11.02 -5.51
CA GLU A 137 5.27 -12.31 -5.96
C GLU A 137 6.19 -13.46 -5.54
N GLY A 138 5.73 -14.70 -5.74
CA GLY A 138 6.51 -15.90 -5.47
C GLY A 138 6.74 -16.17 -3.98
N LEU A 139 5.88 -15.63 -3.12
CA LEU A 139 5.96 -15.85 -1.68
C LEU A 139 5.46 -17.25 -1.34
N ALA A 140 6.24 -17.97 -0.54
CA ALA A 140 5.80 -19.22 0.08
C ALA A 140 4.83 -18.94 1.23
N ALA A 141 4.01 -19.91 1.60
CA ALA A 141 3.17 -19.79 2.77
C ALA A 141 4.02 -19.71 4.06
N GLY A 142 3.61 -18.88 5.02
CA GLY A 142 4.29 -18.71 6.29
C GLY A 142 4.07 -17.34 6.91
N ARG A 143 4.77 -17.10 8.03
CA ARG A 143 4.68 -15.87 8.82
C ARG A 143 5.81 -14.90 8.50
N TYR A 144 5.47 -13.75 7.95
CA TYR A 144 6.40 -12.72 7.49
C TYR A 144 6.39 -11.52 8.44
N ARG A 145 7.50 -10.76 8.44
CA ARG A 145 7.55 -9.42 9.05
C ARG A 145 7.70 -8.37 7.97
N LEU A 146 6.97 -7.27 8.10
CA LEU A 146 7.01 -6.14 7.19
C LEU A 146 7.40 -4.87 7.92
N GLU A 147 8.31 -4.12 7.33
CA GLU A 147 8.67 -2.77 7.74
C GLU A 147 8.57 -1.82 6.55
N LEU A 148 7.99 -0.64 6.77
CA LEU A 148 8.04 0.48 5.84
C LEU A 148 9.10 1.46 6.29
N GLN A 149 9.94 1.89 5.35
CA GLN A 149 10.97 2.86 5.60
C GLN A 149 10.60 4.20 4.98
N PHE A 150 10.52 5.22 5.81
CA PHE A 150 10.41 6.63 5.45
C PHE A 150 11.77 7.31 5.65
N ALA A 151 11.85 8.62 5.37
CA ALA A 151 13.10 9.37 5.50
C ALA A 151 13.73 9.29 6.90
N ASP A 152 12.91 9.36 7.96
CA ASP A 152 13.35 9.36 9.36
C ASP A 152 12.55 8.42 10.27
N THR A 153 11.65 7.64 9.68
CA THR A 153 10.70 6.80 10.42
C THR A 153 10.66 5.40 9.83
N VAL A 154 10.60 4.38 10.69
CA VAL A 154 10.32 3.00 10.33
C VAL A 154 8.99 2.61 10.93
N VAL A 155 8.05 2.20 10.09
CA VAL A 155 6.77 1.64 10.53
C VAL A 155 6.86 0.12 10.48
N GLU A 156 6.71 -0.54 11.61
CA GLU A 156 6.69 -1.99 11.72
C GLU A 156 5.25 -2.50 11.76
N LEU A 157 4.92 -3.43 10.88
CA LEU A 157 3.61 -4.09 10.88
C LEU A 157 3.62 -5.28 11.83
N PRO A 158 2.48 -5.61 12.47
CA PRO A 158 2.30 -6.90 13.11
C PRO A 158 2.68 -8.05 12.15
N PRO A 159 3.20 -9.18 12.66
CA PRO A 159 3.55 -10.31 11.82
C PRO A 159 2.37 -10.78 10.96
N LEU A 160 2.63 -11.05 9.68
CA LEU A 160 1.61 -11.37 8.69
C LEU A 160 1.67 -12.84 8.32
N ASP A 161 0.52 -13.51 8.39
CA ASP A 161 0.36 -14.86 7.87
C ASP A 161 -0.04 -14.81 6.39
N ILE A 162 0.82 -15.36 5.54
CA ILE A 162 0.61 -15.49 4.10
C ILE A 162 0.33 -16.95 3.79
N GLY A 163 -0.79 -17.25 3.15
CA GLY A 163 -1.17 -18.61 2.78
C GLY A 163 -1.41 -19.59 3.93
N THR A 164 -1.41 -19.11 5.16
CA THR A 164 -1.82 -19.84 6.36
C THR A 164 -3.00 -19.10 6.99
N ALA A 165 -4.05 -19.83 7.40
CA ALA A 165 -5.09 -19.23 8.22
C ALA A 165 -4.45 -18.73 9.51
N ALA A 166 -4.82 -17.52 9.98
CA ALA A 166 -4.37 -16.98 11.25
C ALA A 166 -4.66 -18.04 12.33
N THR A 167 -3.61 -18.66 12.85
CA THR A 167 -3.78 -19.67 13.88
C THR A 167 -4.00 -18.90 15.17
N ASP A 168 -5.18 -19.06 15.77
CA ASP A 168 -5.52 -18.51 17.08
C ASP A 168 -4.36 -18.76 18.05
N ALA A 169 -3.81 -17.67 18.58
CA ALA A 169 -2.92 -17.67 19.73
C ALA A 169 -3.73 -17.37 21.00
#